data_AF-A0A3D5PS01-F1
#
_entry.id   AF-A0A3D5PS01-F1
#
_cell.length_a   1.000
_cell.length_b   1.000
_cell.length_c   1.000
_cell.angle_alpha   90.00
_cell.angle_beta   90.00
_cell.angle_gamma   90.00
#
_symmetry.space_group_name_H-M   'P 1'
#
loop_
_entity.id
_entity.type
_entity.pdbx_description
1 polymer ?
#
loop_
_entity_poly.entity_id
_entity_poly.type
_entity_poly.pdbx_seq_one_letter_code
_entity_poly.pdbx_strand_id
1 'polypeptide(L)' 'VPGSFEYPLEPGMVLCVEAACGEVSGDFSVKLEDQVLITEDGFENLTRYPFDPVLMGE' A
#
# COMPACT_ATOMS: atom_id res chain seq x y z
N VAL A 1 9.07 12.98 -17.23
CA VAL A 1 10.23 13.84 -16.95
C VAL A 1 11.42 12.91 -16.87
N PRO A 2 12.44 13.02 -17.75
CA PRO A 2 13.61 12.15 -17.65
C PRO A 2 14.20 12.21 -16.24
N GLY A 3 14.45 11.06 -15.61
CA GLY A 3 14.98 10.99 -14.25
C GLY A 3 14.00 11.36 -13.13
N SER A 4 12.68 11.20 -13.32
CA SER A 4 11.70 11.65 -12.30
C SER A 4 11.93 11.03 -10.92
N PHE A 5 12.23 9.72 -10.84
CA PHE A 5 12.41 8.99 -9.59
C PHE A 5 13.44 7.85 -9.73
N GLU A 6 14.54 8.08 -10.46
CA GLU A 6 15.59 7.05 -10.68
C GLU A 6 16.55 6.96 -9.48
N TYR A 7 16.01 6.58 -8.32
CA TYR A 7 16.75 6.44 -7.07
C TYR A 7 16.40 5.11 -6.40
N PRO A 8 17.33 4.47 -5.67
CA PRO A 8 17.02 3.29 -4.88
C PRO A 8 16.17 3.66 -3.65
N LEU A 9 15.46 2.67 -3.11
CA LEU A 9 14.90 2.76 -1.76
C LEU A 9 16.02 2.60 -0.73
N GLU A 10 15.91 3.31 0.40
CA GLU A 10 16.89 3.28 1.48
C GLU A 10 16.23 2.90 2.81
N PRO A 11 16.94 2.17 3.70
CA PRO A 11 16.45 1.89 5.05
C PRO A 11 16.03 3.17 5.80
N GLY A 12 14.92 3.10 6.54
CA GLY A 12 14.33 4.23 7.25
C GLY A 12 13.33 5.05 6.41
N MET A 13 13.26 4.85 5.10
CA MET A 13 12.14 5.37 4.30
C MET A 13 10.84 4.68 4.71
N VAL A 14 9.73 5.40 4.63
CA VAL A 14 8.38 4.88 4.86
C VAL A 14 7.52 5.22 3.66
N LEU A 15 6.83 4.22 3.12
CA LEU A 15 5.96 4.34 1.96
C LEU A 15 4.58 3.78 2.28
N CYS A 16 3.53 4.48 1.87
CA CYS A 16 2.21 3.87 1.77
C CYS A 16 2.15 3.00 0.52
N VAL A 17 1.59 1.80 0.65
CA VAL A 17 1.31 0.89 -0.46
C VAL A 17 -0.20 0.85 -0.68
N GLU A 18 -0.65 1.32 -1.84
CA GLU A 18 -2.06 1.65 -2.07
C GLU A 18 -2.73 0.77 -3.13
N ALA A 19 -3.99 0.40 -2.90
CA ALA A 19 -4.87 -0.25 -3.86
C ALA A 19 -6.23 0.45 -3.91
N ALA A 20 -6.58 1.00 -5.07
CA ALA A 20 -7.92 1.51 -5.37
C ALA A 20 -8.56 0.63 -6.45
N CYS A 21 -9.55 -0.17 -6.06
CA CYS A 21 -10.17 -1.20 -6.90
C CYS A 21 -11.64 -0.88 -7.10
N GLY A 22 -12.04 -0.58 -8.33
CA GLY A 22 -13.43 -0.33 -8.70
C GLY A 22 -13.63 -0.39 -10.21
N GLU A 23 -14.85 -0.65 -10.63
CA GLU A 23 -15.22 -0.68 -12.05
C GLU A 23 -15.55 0.72 -12.57
N VAL A 24 -15.37 0.93 -13.88
CA VAL A 24 -15.79 2.18 -14.52
C VAL A 24 -17.31 2.30 -14.42
N SER A 25 -17.79 3.35 -13.77
CA SER A 25 -19.22 3.56 -13.48
C SER A 25 -19.84 2.54 -12.53
N GLY A 26 -19.02 1.80 -11.77
CA GLY A 26 -19.50 0.96 -10.67
C GLY A 26 -20.13 1.79 -9.55
N ASP A 27 -20.96 1.16 -8.75
CA ASP A 27 -21.64 1.78 -7.60
C ASP A 27 -20.85 1.67 -6.29
N PHE A 28 -19.72 0.94 -6.29
CA PHE A 28 -18.78 0.86 -5.18
C PHE A 28 -17.31 0.71 -5.66
N SER A 29 -16.39 1.01 -4.74
CA SER A 29 -14.95 0.74 -4.87
C SER A 29 -14.39 0.35 -3.51
N VAL A 30 -13.29 -0.40 -3.50
CA VAL A 30 -12.50 -0.72 -2.31
C VAL A 30 -11.20 0.07 -2.34
N LYS A 31 -10.83 0.71 -1.22
CA LYS A 31 -9.52 1.32 -1.00
C LYS A 31 -8.83 0.57 0.15
N LEU A 32 -7.65 0.02 -0.12
CA LEU A 32 -6.74 -0.49 0.90
C LEU A 32 -5.44 0.29 0.83
N GLU A 33 -4.81 0.48 1.99
CA GLU A 33 -3.54 1.18 2.10
C GLU A 33 -2.86 0.80 3.41
N ASP A 34 -1.62 0.35 3.32
CA ASP A 34 -0.77 0.03 4.47
C ASP A 34 0.50 0.90 4.46
N GLN A 35 0.98 1.25 5.65
CA GLN A 35 2.19 2.04 5.85
C GLN A 35 3.38 1.12 6.12
N VAL A 36 4.37 1.13 5.23
CA VAL A 36 5.47 0.16 5.21
C VAL A 36 6.81 0.87 5.41
N LEU A 37 7.57 0.43 6.41
CA LEU A 37 8.96 0.82 6.67
C LEU A 37 9.90 -0.02 5.79
N ILE A 38 10.87 0.62 5.16
CA ILE A 38 12.01 -0.06 4.53
C ILE A 38 13.06 -0.35 5.61
N THR A 39 13.42 -1.62 5.80
CA THR A 39 14.45 -2.06 6.76
C THR A 39 15.80 -2.26 6.04
N GLU A 40 16.85 -2.58 6.78
CA GLU A 40 18.18 -2.87 6.22
C GLU A 40 18.17 -4.04 5.21
N ASP A 41 17.24 -4.97 5.36
CA ASP A 41 17.18 -6.26 4.65
C ASP A 41 15.83 -6.54 3.98
N GLY A 42 14.88 -5.60 4.02
CA GLY A 42 13.54 -5.79 3.48
C GLY A 42 12.56 -4.70 3.90
N PHE A 43 11.44 -5.12 4.51
CA PHE A 43 10.38 -4.22 4.93
C PHE A 43 9.70 -4.68 6.22
N GLU A 44 9.11 -3.73 6.95
CA GLU A 44 8.19 -3.97 8.05
C GLU A 44 6.86 -3.27 7.75
N ASN A 45 5.77 -4.04 7.70
CA ASN A 45 4.43 -3.44 7.64
C ASN A 45 4.06 -2.91 9.04
N LEU A 46 3.93 -1.59 9.17
CA LEU A 46 3.57 -0.92 10.42
C LEU A 46 2.07 -0.98 10.68
N THR A 47 1.24 -1.15 9.64
CA THR A 47 -0.21 -1.26 9.77
C THR A 47 -0.60 -2.63 10.34
N ARG A 48 -1.42 -2.59 11.39
CA ARG A 48 -2.01 -3.78 12.04
C ARG A 48 -3.53 -3.72 12.13
N TYR A 49 -4.13 -2.67 11.59
CA TYR A 49 -5.58 -2.53 11.60
C TYR A 49 -6.20 -3.65 10.75
N PRO A 50 -7.21 -4.38 11.25
CA PRO A 50 -7.76 -5.50 10.52
C PRO A 50 -8.51 -5.03 9.26
N PHE A 51 -8.52 -5.88 8.25
CA PHE A 51 -9.45 -5.73 7.14
C PHE A 51 -10.86 -6.14 7.57
N ASP A 52 -11.88 -5.64 6.86
CA ASP A 52 -13.26 -6.01 7.12
C ASP A 52 -13.49 -7.50 6.80
N PRO A 53 -13.85 -8.36 7.76
CA PRO A 53 -13.93 -9.80 7.54
C PRO A 53 -15.01 -10.19 6.54
N VAL A 54 -16.10 -9.42 6.45
CA VAL A 54 -17.19 -9.69 5.50
C VAL A 54 -16.71 -9.45 4.07
N LEU A 55 -15.96 -8.37 3.84
CA LEU A 55 -15.37 -8.09 2.53
C LEU A 55 -14.20 -9.03 2.20
N MET A 56 -13.53 -9.61 3.21
CA MET A 56 -12.49 -10.63 3.03
C MET A 56 -13.04 -12.03 2.77
N GLY A 57 -14.36 -12.24 2.87
CA GLY A 57 -15.02 -13.53 2.62
C GLY A 57 -14.85 -14.55 3.75
N GLU A 58 -14.67 -14.08 4.99
CA GLU A 58 -14.53 -14.90 6.21
C GLU A 58 -15.88 -15.37 6.78
#